data_AF-A0A2V6ZAU2-F1
#
_entry.id   AF-A0A2V6ZAU2-F1
#
_cell.length_a   1.000
_cell.length_b   1.000
_cell.length_c   1.000
_cell.angle_alpha   90.00
_cell.angle_beta   90.00
_cell.angle_gamma   90.00
#
_symmetry.space_group_name_H-M   'P 1'
#
loop_
_entity.id
_entity.type
_entity.pdbx_description
1 polymer ?
#
loop_
_entity_poly.entity_id
_entity_poly.type
_entity_poly.pdbx_seq_one_letter_code
_entity_poly.pdbx_strand_id
1 'polypeptide(L)' 'VGAKAATTQLYFPDEVTNAVYARAPYDRHPNRDTTNATDRFLGRIADKSLVMWTMARDGDGYVATATVALQNS' A
#
# COMPACT_ATOMS: atom_id res chain seq x y z
N VAL A 1 -24.71 -4.57 22.21
CA VAL A 1 -24.37 -4.14 20.82
C VAL A 1 -22.85 -4.07 20.75
N GLY A 2 -22.21 -4.88 19.92
CA GLY A 2 -20.73 -4.95 19.82
C GLY A 2 -20.20 -4.08 18.69
N ALA A 3 -18.98 -3.55 18.83
CA ALA A 3 -18.32 -2.80 17.77
C ALA A 3 -18.08 -3.68 16.54
N LYS A 4 -18.45 -3.21 15.34
CA LYS A 4 -18.02 -3.83 14.08
C LYS A 4 -16.58 -3.40 13.82
N ALA A 5 -15.71 -4.38 13.56
CA ALA A 5 -14.33 -4.14 13.17
C ALA A 5 -14.13 -4.59 11.72
N ALA A 6 -13.36 -3.82 10.96
CA ALA A 6 -12.91 -4.20 9.61
C ALA A 6 -11.42 -4.54 9.65
N THR A 7 -11.05 -5.66 9.04
CA THR A 7 -9.65 -6.01 8.77
C THR A 7 -9.41 -5.85 7.28
N THR A 8 -8.43 -5.04 6.93
CA THR A 8 -8.05 -4.75 5.53
C THR A 8 -6.53 -4.61 5.42
N GLN A 9 -6.04 -4.39 4.21
CA GLN A 9 -4.63 -4.14 3.91
C GLN A 9 -4.49 -2.78 3.22
N LEU A 10 -3.35 -2.11 3.41
CA LEU A 10 -2.98 -0.93 2.66
C LEU A 10 -1.77 -1.27 1.78
N TYR A 11 -1.78 -0.76 0.56
CA TYR A 11 -0.74 -1.01 -0.44
C TYR A 11 -0.03 0.30 -0.77
N PHE A 12 1.22 0.20 -1.20
CA PHE A 12 2.02 1.34 -1.63
C PHE A 12 2.03 1.43 -3.16
N PRO A 13 2.12 2.64 -3.75
CA PRO A 13 2.39 2.78 -5.18
C PRO A 13 3.66 2.01 -5.58
N ASP A 14 3.65 1.41 -6.77
CA ASP A 14 4.75 0.56 -7.22
C ASP A 14 6.06 1.35 -7.34
N GLU A 15 5.99 2.63 -7.71
CA GLU A 15 7.12 3.54 -7.86
C GLU A 15 7.78 3.84 -6.51
N VAL A 16 6.97 4.03 -5.46
CA VAL A 16 7.47 4.23 -4.10
C VAL A 16 8.16 2.96 -3.60
N THR A 17 7.52 1.81 -3.79
CA THR A 17 8.12 0.52 -3.44
C THR A 17 9.46 0.33 -4.15
N ASN A 18 9.55 0.62 -5.45
CA ASN A 18 10.81 0.51 -6.21
C ASN A 18 11.89 1.44 -5.64
N ALA A 19 11.55 2.67 -5.28
CA ALA A 19 12.49 3.62 -4.68
C ALA A 19 12.98 3.19 -3.29
N VAL A 20 12.15 2.49 -2.52
CA VAL A 20 12.54 1.91 -1.22
C VAL A 20 13.43 0.68 -1.41
N TYR A 21 13.08 -0.21 -2.35
CA TYR A 21 13.85 -1.41 -2.68
C TYR A 21 15.25 -1.09 -3.22
N ALA A 22 15.46 0.10 -3.77
CA ALA A 22 16.79 0.56 -4.22
C ALA A 22 17.71 1.06 -3.07
N ARG A 23 17.27 1.01 -1.81
CA ARG A 23 18.00 1.52 -0.64
C ARG A 23 18.25 0.43 0.39
N ALA A 24 19.36 0.52 1.10
CA ALA A 24 19.61 -0.34 2.25
C ALA A 24 18.50 -0.21 3.32
N PRO A 25 18.11 -1.32 3.98
CA PRO A 25 18.62 -2.68 3.82
C PRO A 25 17.92 -3.49 2.72
N TYR A 26 16.94 -2.91 2.03
CA TYR A 26 16.10 -3.59 1.03
C TYR A 26 16.83 -3.84 -0.30
N ASP A 27 17.86 -3.07 -0.59
CA ASP A 27 18.77 -3.24 -1.75
C ASP A 27 19.46 -4.61 -1.80
N ARG A 28 19.50 -5.35 -0.69
CA ARG A 28 19.93 -6.76 -0.63
C ARG A 28 18.96 -7.72 -1.32
N HIS A 29 17.73 -7.29 -1.57
CA HIS A 29 16.70 -8.03 -2.28
C HIS A 29 15.97 -7.10 -3.26
N PRO A 30 16.65 -6.60 -4.31
CA PRO A 30 16.16 -5.47 -5.11
C PRO A 30 14.94 -5.82 -5.98
N ASN A 31 14.71 -7.11 -6.24
CA ASN A 31 13.57 -7.59 -6.99
C ASN A 31 12.47 -7.98 -6.01
N ARG A 32 11.45 -7.12 -5.86
CA ARG A 32 10.24 -7.49 -5.12
C ARG A 32 9.57 -8.71 -5.77
N ASP A 33 9.04 -9.61 -4.95
CA ASP A 33 8.42 -10.86 -5.42
C ASP A 33 7.07 -10.65 -6.12
N THR A 34 6.42 -9.50 -5.87
CA THR A 34 5.10 -9.17 -6.41
C THR A 34 4.98 -7.68 -6.70
N THR A 35 4.06 -7.31 -7.60
CA THR A 35 3.67 -5.92 -7.88
C THR A 35 2.20 -5.75 -7.53
N ASN A 36 1.73 -4.51 -7.44
CA ASN A 36 0.30 -4.26 -7.28
C ASN A 36 -0.57 -4.90 -8.38
N ALA A 37 -0.02 -5.11 -9.58
CA ALA A 37 -0.71 -5.75 -10.69
C ALA A 37 -0.74 -7.28 -10.59
N THR A 38 0.26 -7.91 -9.95
CA THR A 38 0.36 -9.38 -9.83
C THR A 38 -0.05 -9.90 -8.46
N ASP A 39 -0.29 -9.03 -7.48
CA ASP A 39 -0.80 -9.40 -6.17
C ASP A 39 -2.25 -9.92 -6.27
N ARG A 40 -2.46 -11.14 -5.76
CA ARG A 40 -3.75 -11.85 -5.86
C ARG A 40 -4.87 -11.23 -5.02
N PHE A 41 -4.54 -10.39 -4.03
CA PHE A 41 -5.50 -9.72 -3.16
C PHE A 41 -5.86 -8.35 -3.73
N LEU A 42 -4.88 -7.53 -4.08
CA LEU A 42 -5.13 -6.21 -4.68
C LEU A 42 -5.71 -6.32 -6.09
N GLY A 43 -5.26 -7.28 -6.89
CA GLY A 43 -5.76 -7.48 -8.26
C GLY A 43 -7.27 -7.77 -8.35
N ARG A 44 -7.91 -8.15 -7.23
CA ARG A 44 -9.37 -8.34 -7.14
C ARG A 44 -10.14 -7.06 -6.78
N ILE A 45 -9.46 -5.99 -6.42
CA ILE A 45 -10.05 -4.71 -6.02
C ILE A 45 -9.99 -3.78 -7.23
N ALA A 46 -11.14 -3.63 -7.92
CA ALA A 46 -11.20 -3.00 -9.23
C ALA A 46 -10.68 -1.55 -9.25
N ASP A 47 -10.96 -0.77 -8.20
CA ASP A 47 -10.57 0.64 -8.12
C ASP A 47 -9.21 0.87 -7.46
N LYS A 48 -8.56 -0.19 -6.95
CA LYS A 48 -7.30 -0.12 -6.20
C LYS A 48 -7.33 0.95 -5.10
N SER A 49 -8.49 1.17 -4.48
CA SER A 49 -8.72 2.17 -3.42
C SER A 49 -7.86 1.98 -2.18
N LEU A 50 -7.32 0.78 -1.97
CA LEU A 50 -6.40 0.46 -0.88
C LEU A 50 -4.93 0.83 -1.16
N VAL A 51 -4.60 1.31 -2.37
CA VAL A 51 -3.27 1.85 -2.65
C VAL A 51 -3.20 3.30 -2.19
N MET A 52 -2.16 3.62 -1.42
CA MET A 52 -1.92 4.94 -0.85
C MET A 52 -1.36 5.93 -1.90
N TRP A 53 -2.20 6.33 -2.86
CA TRP A 53 -1.81 7.20 -3.98
C TRP A 53 -1.34 8.60 -3.57
N THR A 54 -1.65 9.05 -2.35
CA THR A 54 -1.31 10.38 -1.84
C THR A 54 0.13 10.49 -1.30
N MET A 55 0.94 9.44 -1.45
CA MET A 55 2.31 9.42 -0.93
C MET A 55 3.17 10.54 -1.51
N ALA A 56 3.75 11.32 -0.61
CA ALA A 56 4.72 12.36 -0.93
C ALA A 56 6.01 12.12 -0.14
N ARG A 57 7.14 12.58 -0.68
CA ARG A 57 8.41 12.59 0.05
C ARG A 57 8.32 13.56 1.23
N ASP A 58 8.85 13.12 2.37
CA ASP A 58 9.00 13.95 3.57
C ASP A 58 10.30 13.58 4.26
N GLY A 59 11.27 14.48 4.24
CA GLY A 59 12.66 14.20 4.63
C GLY A 59 13.23 12.95 3.96
N ASP A 60 13.78 12.05 4.77
CA ASP A 60 14.34 10.77 4.29
C ASP A 60 13.26 9.71 3.98
N GLY A 61 11.99 9.99 4.29
CA GLY A 61 10.87 9.07 4.21
C GLY A 61 9.74 9.51 3.28
N TYR A 62 8.53 9.09 3.63
CA TYR A 62 7.30 9.39 2.92
C TYR A 62 6.14 9.59 3.90
N VAL A 63 5.20 10.44 3.54
CA VAL A 63 3.93 10.64 4.23
C VAL A 63 2.78 10.40 3.27
N ALA A 64 1.68 9.82 3.75
CA ALA A 64 0.45 9.64 3.00
C ALA A 64 -0.76 9.64 3.92
N THR A 65 -1.91 9.91 3.32
CA THR A 65 -3.22 9.81 3.96
C THR A 65 -4.03 8.71 3.30
N ALA A 66 -4.63 7.83 4.10
CA ALA A 66 -5.60 6.84 3.66
C ALA A 66 -6.94 7.11 4.34
N THR A 67 -8.01 7.18 3.54
CA THR A 67 -9.38 7.29 4.06
C THR A 67 -10.07 5.95 3.89
N VAL A 68 -10.49 5.35 5.01
CA VAL A 68 -11.22 4.08 5.00
C VAL A 68 -12.68 4.36 5.37
N ALA A 69 -13.56 4.34 4.39
CA ALA A 69 -15.00 4.39 4.61
C ALA A 69 -15.53 2.97 4.88
N LEU A 70 -16.26 2.80 5.98
CA LEU A 70 -16.88 1.52 6.36
C LEU A 70 -18.39 1.65 6.26
N GLN A 71 -19.03 0.81 5.45
CA GLN A 71 -20.48 0.68 5.47
C GLN A 71 -20.90 -0.20 6.65
N ASN A 72 -21.72 0.35 7.54
CA ASN A 72 -22.18 -0.37 8.74
C ASN A 72 -23.56 -1.01 8.61
N SER A 73 -24.29 -0.78 7.51
CA SER A 73 -25.60 -1.35 7.19
C SER A 73 -26.02 -1.02 5.77
#